data_AF-A0A7S1AGT8-F1
#
_entry.id   AF-A0A7S1AGT8-F1
#
_cell.length_a   1.000
_cell.length_b   1.000
_cell.length_c   1.000
_cell.angle_alpha   90.00
_cell.angle_beta   90.00
_cell.angle_gamma   90.00
#
_symmetry.space_group_name_H-M   'P 1'
#
loop_
_entity.id
_entity.type
_entity.pdbx_description
1 polymer ?
#
loop_
_entity_poly.entity_id
_entity_poly.type
_entity_poly.pdbx_seq_one_letter_code
_entity_poly.pdbx_strand_id
1 'polypeptide(L)'
;HVGFEFEAYGLFSSMLGLLLTFRTGQAYSRFWGGILDAYEVTGGLFTVASNLMAFAAFGQATEKEVLVFRHRMARLVSLLSAMMLSQLEGKDSLNSEQGY
;
A
#
# COMPACT_ATOMS: atom_id res chain seq x y z
N HIS A 1 15.38 -8.22 -51.64
CA HIS A 1 16.04 -8.15 -50.33
C HIS A 1 15.26 -7.34 -49.28
N VAL A 2 14.54 -6.27 -49.65
CA VAL A 2 13.83 -5.40 -48.68
C VAL A 2 12.61 -6.07 -47.99
N GLY A 3 11.92 -7.01 -48.63
CA GLY A 3 10.70 -7.63 -48.07
C GLY A 3 10.92 -8.54 -46.84
N PHE A 4 12.07 -9.24 -46.78
CA PHE A 4 12.37 -10.17 -45.67
C PHE A 4 12.65 -9.41 -44.36
N GLU A 5 13.20 -8.20 -44.44
CA GLU A 5 13.45 -7.40 -43.25
C GLU A 5 12.14 -6.88 -42.65
N PHE A 6 11.17 -6.45 -43.47
CA PHE A 6 9.86 -6.02 -42.97
C PHE A 6 9.11 -7.15 -42.24
N GLU A 7 9.17 -8.38 -42.73
CA GLU A 7 8.60 -9.54 -42.03
C GLU A 7 9.31 -9.82 -40.70
N ALA A 8 10.65 -9.75 -40.68
CA ALA A 8 11.43 -9.93 -39.46
C ALA A 8 11.13 -8.84 -38.42
N TYR A 9 11.04 -7.57 -38.82
CA TYR A 9 10.67 -6.46 -37.94
C TYR A 9 9.21 -6.56 -37.45
N GLY A 10 8.30 -7.04 -38.29
CA GLY A 10 6.90 -7.27 -37.92
C GLY A 10 6.76 -8.36 -36.86
N LEU A 11 7.42 -9.51 -37.06
CA LEU A 11 7.46 -10.60 -36.07
C LEU A 11 8.12 -10.15 -34.77
N PHE A 12 9.25 -9.46 -34.85
CA PHE A 12 9.95 -8.93 -33.69
C PHE A 12 9.08 -7.94 -32.89
N SER A 13 8.44 -6.99 -33.56
CA SER A 13 7.53 -6.02 -32.93
C SER A 13 6.31 -6.69 -32.31
N SER A 14 5.80 -7.76 -32.94
CA SER A 14 4.68 -8.54 -32.38
C SER A 14 5.09 -9.26 -31.09
N MET A 15 6.30 -9.84 -31.04
CA MET A 15 6.84 -10.47 -29.84
C MET A 15 7.10 -9.45 -28.74
N LEU A 16 7.66 -8.29 -29.08
CA LEU A 16 7.83 -7.19 -28.13
C LEU A 16 6.50 -6.68 -27.58
N GLY A 17 5.49 -6.52 -28.43
CA GLY A 17 4.15 -6.11 -28.00
C GLY A 17 3.53 -7.11 -27.03
N LEU A 18 3.68 -8.40 -27.32
CA LEU A 18 3.23 -9.48 -26.44
C LEU A 18 3.98 -9.48 -25.10
N LEU A 19 5.32 -9.44 -25.15
CA LEU A 19 6.19 -9.41 -23.97
C LEU A 19 5.90 -8.20 -23.09
N LEU A 20 5.75 -7.02 -23.69
CA LEU A 20 5.44 -5.79 -22.98
C LEU A 20 4.09 -5.88 -22.27
N THR A 21 3.08 -6.43 -22.94
CA THR A 21 1.75 -6.62 -22.36
C THR A 21 1.80 -7.58 -21.17
N PHE A 22 2.49 -8.72 -21.30
CA PHE A 22 2.64 -9.66 -20.19
C PHE A 22 3.43 -9.08 -19.02
N ARG A 23 4.54 -8.40 -19.30
CA ARG A 23 5.37 -7.74 -18.29
C ARG A 23 4.58 -6.68 -17.52
N THR A 24 3.82 -5.87 -18.26
CA THR A 24 2.98 -4.82 -17.69
C THR A 24 1.83 -5.41 -16.91
N GLY A 25 1.20 -6.48 -17.39
CA GLY A 25 0.14 -7.19 -16.68
C GLY A 25 0.60 -7.74 -15.32
N GLN A 26 1.79 -8.35 -15.26
CA GLN A 26 2.36 -8.81 -13.99
C GLN A 26 2.70 -7.66 -13.03
N ALA A 27 3.24 -6.56 -13.55
CA ALA A 27 3.54 -5.38 -12.74
C ALA A 27 2.25 -4.72 -12.20
N TYR A 28 1.22 -4.63 -13.03
CA TYR A 28 -0.10 -4.11 -12.68
C TYR A 28 -0.75 -4.96 -11.59
N SER A 29 -0.74 -6.29 -11.73
CA SER A 29 -1.27 -7.19 -10.70
C SER A 29 -0.59 -7.00 -9.34
N ARG A 30 0.74 -6.86 -9.31
CA ARG A 30 1.48 -6.59 -8.07
C ARG A 30 1.16 -5.22 -7.47
N PHE A 31 1.05 -4.20 -8.31
CA PHE A 31 0.71 -2.85 -7.87
C PHE A 31 -0.66 -2.82 -7.19
N TRP A 32 -1.67 -3.42 -7.82
CA TRP A 32 -3.01 -3.51 -7.24
C TRP A 32 -3.05 -4.37 -5.99
N GLY A 33 -2.33 -5.50 -5.96
CA GLY A 33 -2.19 -6.31 -4.75
C GLY A 33 -1.65 -5.49 -3.57
N GLY A 34 -0.55 -4.76 -3.77
CA GLY A 34 0.03 -3.92 -2.72
C GLY A 34 -0.90 -2.78 -2.25
N ILE A 35 -1.67 -2.17 -3.15
CA ILE A 35 -2.66 -1.15 -2.78
C ILE A 35 -3.79 -1.75 -1.94
N LEU A 36 -4.32 -2.90 -2.36
CA LEU A 36 -5.38 -3.61 -1.66
C LEU A 36 -4.93 -4.01 -0.25
N ASP A 37 -3.75 -4.62 -0.13
CA ASP A 37 -3.18 -5.03 1.15
C ASP A 37 -3.00 -3.83 2.10
N ALA A 38 -2.49 -2.69 1.59
CA ALA A 38 -2.34 -1.47 2.38
C ALA A 38 -3.69 -0.89 2.86
N TYR A 39 -4.70 -0.95 2.00
CA TYR A 39 -6.05 -0.49 2.33
C TYR A 39 -6.72 -1.41 3.35
N GLU A 40 -6.54 -2.73 3.22
CA GLU A 40 -7.05 -3.73 4.16
C GLU A 40 -6.50 -3.50 5.56
N VAL A 41 -5.19 -3.31 5.72
CA VAL A 41 -4.61 -3.05 7.04
C VAL A 41 -5.12 -1.74 7.63
N THR A 42 -5.21 -0.68 6.82
CA THR A 42 -5.73 0.62 7.29
C THR A 42 -7.19 0.50 7.74
N GLY A 43 -8.03 -0.23 6.99
CA GLY A 43 -9.42 -0.52 7.36
C GLY A 43 -9.53 -1.41 8.61
N GLY A 44 -8.64 -2.38 8.75
CA GLY A 44 -8.52 -3.23 9.94
C GLY A 44 -8.20 -2.43 11.20
N LEU A 45 -7.23 -1.52 11.11
CA LEU A 45 -6.85 -0.63 12.22
C LEU A 45 -8.03 0.27 12.64
N PHE A 46 -8.79 0.80 11.68
CA PHE A 46 -9.98 1.58 11.97
C PHE A 46 -11.06 0.75 12.69
N THR A 47 -11.30 -0.48 12.22
CA THR A 47 -12.24 -1.42 12.85
C THR A 47 -11.85 -1.75 14.29
N VAL A 48 -10.56 -2.05 14.53
CA VAL A 48 -10.03 -2.33 15.88
C VAL A 48 -10.20 -1.12 16.79
N ALA A 49 -9.86 0.08 16.31
CA ALA A 49 -10.01 1.31 17.07
C ALA A 49 -11.48 1.58 17.44
N SER A 50 -12.40 1.39 16.49
CA SER A 50 -13.83 1.54 16.70
C SER A 50 -14.37 0.57 17.76
N ASN A 51 -14.01 -0.71 17.64
CA ASN A 51 -14.42 -1.74 18.60
C ASN A 51 -13.88 -1.45 20.01
N LEU A 52 -12.62 -1.03 20.11
CA LEU A 52 -12.00 -0.70 21.39
C LEU A 52 -12.64 0.54 22.03
N MET A 53 -12.98 1.56 21.22
CA MET A 53 -13.72 2.74 21.68
C MET A 53 -15.15 2.40 22.10
N ALA A 54 -15.80 1.45 21.45
CA ALA A 54 -17.12 0.94 21.83
C ALA A 54 -17.06 0.19 23.15
N PHE A 55 -16.08 -0.71 23.35
CA PHE A 55 -15.89 -1.40 24.63
C PHE A 55 -15.55 -0.44 25.78
N ALA A 56 -14.71 0.57 25.54
CA ALA A 56 -14.39 1.58 26.54
C ALA A 56 -15.61 2.40 26.97
N ALA A 57 -16.64 2.52 26.12
CA ALA A 57 -17.87 3.24 26.45
C ALA A 57 -18.82 2.47 27.39
N PHE A 58 -18.68 1.14 27.48
CA PHE A 58 -19.48 0.31 28.41
C PHE A 58 -18.79 0.09 29.78
N GLY A 59 -17.58 0.62 29.97
CA GLY A 59 -16.84 0.51 31.23
C GLY A 59 -17.33 1.49 32.30
N GLN A 60 -17.01 1.21 33.57
CA GLN A 60 -17.33 2.08 34.72
C GLN A 60 -16.44 3.34 34.83
N ALA A 61 -15.71 3.69 33.77
CA ALA A 61 -14.78 4.81 33.77
C ALA A 61 -15.51 6.15 33.63
N THR A 62 -14.87 7.23 34.10
CA THR A 62 -15.43 8.58 33.97
C THR A 62 -15.43 9.01 32.50
N GLU A 63 -16.43 9.78 32.08
CA GLU A 63 -16.55 10.28 30.71
C GLU A 63 -15.29 11.03 30.22
N LYS A 64 -14.60 11.73 31.13
CA LYS A 64 -13.30 12.37 30.88
C LYS A 64 -12.19 11.37 30.54
N GLU A 65 -12.15 10.23 31.22
CA GLU A 65 -11.14 9.18 31.01
C GLU A 65 -11.37 8.49 29.67
N VAL A 66 -12.65 8.23 29.31
CA VAL A 66 -13.04 7.69 28.01
C VAL A 66 -12.65 8.67 26.88
N LEU A 67 -12.82 9.98 27.08
CA LEU A 67 -12.45 10.99 26.09
C LEU A 67 -10.93 11.07 25.87
N VAL A 68 -10.14 11.02 26.95
CA VAL A 68 -8.67 10.97 26.88
C VAL A 68 -8.21 9.67 26.19
N PHE A 69 -8.86 8.55 26.50
CA PHE A 69 -8.58 7.26 25.86
C PHE A 69 -8.84 7.30 24.34
N ARG A 70 -10.00 7.82 23.92
CA ARG A 70 -10.35 8.00 22.51
C ARG A 70 -9.31 8.84 21.77
N HIS A 71 -8.86 9.95 22.37
CA HIS A 71 -7.83 10.81 21.78
C HIS A 71 -6.48 10.09 21.64
N ARG A 72 -6.07 9.29 22.64
CA ARG A 72 -4.83 8.50 22.57
C ARG A 72 -4.92 7.44 21.49
N MET A 73 -6.04 6.72 21.41
CA MET A 73 -6.26 5.71 20.38
C MET A 73 -6.23 6.29 18.97
N ALA A 74 -6.94 7.40 18.73
CA ALA A 74 -6.93 8.07 17.43
C ALA A 74 -5.51 8.49 17.00
N ARG A 75 -4.69 9.02 17.93
CA ARG A 75 -3.29 9.37 17.64
C ARG A 75 -2.43 8.16 17.34
N LEU A 76 -2.55 7.08 18.11
CA LEU A 76 -1.76 5.86 17.89
C LEU A 76 -2.08 5.20 16.55
N VAL A 77 -3.35 5.13 16.19
CA VAL A 77 -3.80 4.59 14.89
C VAL A 77 -3.30 5.47 13.74
N SER A 78 -3.44 6.80 13.86
CA SER A 78 -2.94 7.73 12.85
C SER A 78 -1.41 7.64 12.68
N LEU A 79 -0.65 7.51 13.77
CA LEU A 79 0.80 7.38 13.72
C LEU A 79 1.21 6.04 13.12
N LEU A 80 0.53 4.95 13.48
CA LEU A 80 0.76 3.63 12.89
C LEU A 80 0.48 3.62 11.38
N SER A 81 -0.66 4.16 10.95
CA SER A 81 -0.98 4.30 9.52
C SER A 81 0.06 5.16 8.79
N ALA A 82 0.53 6.25 9.39
CA ALA A 82 1.57 7.09 8.81
C ALA A 82 2.93 6.36 8.70
N MET A 83 3.33 5.59 9.70
CA MET A 83 4.56 4.78 9.65
C MET A 83 4.48 3.70 8.56
N MET A 84 3.35 3.01 8.46
CA MET A 84 3.14 2.03 7.40
C MET A 84 3.25 2.67 6.01
N LEU A 85 2.60 3.81 5.80
CA LEU A 85 2.66 4.54 4.54
C LEU A 85 4.08 5.04 4.25
N SER A 86 4.81 5.50 5.26
CA SER A 86 6.21 5.93 5.16
C SER A 86 7.13 4.80 4.71
N GLN A 87 6.90 3.57 5.21
CA GLN A 87 7.66 2.40 4.77
C GLN A 87 7.28 1.98 3.35
N LEU A 88 6.00 2.07 2.96
CA LEU A 88 5.59 1.83 1.57
C LEU A 88 6.15 2.88 0.59
N GLU A 89 6.36 4.11 1.05
CA GLU A 89 6.96 5.17 0.24
C GLU A 89 8.45 4.90 -0.07
N GLY A 90 9.07 3.92 0.60
CA GLY A 90 10.45 3.51 0.29
C GLY A 90 11.50 4.57 0.65
N LYS A 91 11.15 5.57 1.47
CA LYS A 91 12.09 6.63 1.90
C LYS A 91 13.29 6.10 2.69
N ASP A 92 13.17 4.92 3.29
CA ASP A 92 14.27 4.26 4.00
C ASP A 92 15.30 3.59 3.05
N SER A 93 14.86 3.14 1.86
CA SER A 93 15.77 2.60 0.84
C SER A 93 16.57 3.68 0.09
N LEU A 94 16.06 4.92 0.03
CA LEU A 94 16.77 6.03 -0.62
C LEU A 94 17.85 6.64 0.30
N ASN A 95 17.62 6.64 1.61
CA ASN A 95 18.59 7.12 2.60
C ASN A 95 19.78 6.16 2.81
N SER A 96 19.64 4.89 2.44
CA SER A 96 20.73 3.90 2.53
C SER A 96 21.68 3.93 1.33
N GLU A 97 21.27 4.48 0.17
CA GLU A 97 22.15 4.67 -1.00
C GLU A 97 22.93 6.00 -0.99
N GLN A 98 22.58 6.97 -0.13
CA GLN A 98 23.35 8.22 0.04
C GLN A 98 24.44 8.14 1.13
N GLY A 99 24.64 6.95 1.72
CA GLY A 99 25.60 6.70 2.80
C GLY A 99 26.96 6.12 2.38
N TYR A 100 27.31 6.14 1.08
CA TYR A 100 28.63 5.72 0.57
C TYR A 100 29.25 6.79 -0.33
#